data_AF-A0AAP8ND88-F1
#
_entry.id   AF-A0AAP8ND88-F1
#
_cell.length_a   1.000
_cell.length_b   1.000
_cell.length_c   1.000
_cell.angle_alpha   90.00
_cell.angle_beta   90.00
_cell.angle_gamma   90.00
#
_symmetry.space_group_name_H-M   'P 1'
#
loop_
_entity.id
_entity.type
_entity.pdbx_description
1 polymer ?
#
loop_
_entity_poly.entity_id
_entity_poly.type
_entity_poly.pdbx_seq_one_letter_code
_entity_poly.pdbx_strand_id
1 'polypeptide(L)'
;MQGMIISNPRLEFLRPVLERWFDCIDRYNAVRGDNDTPYWHDEKANLGLLSAAAWMAELVTLRDTATRKQNEEGERNARADLFIAGAEDRAFIQATQRWPRVTSLNLTQALADITSDAKRISYASDLKLGCLFVAPQKAQHSASPEELQDMVDDLQKEHTCAVAWYFPYAYRKLRSEAGNYHPGIAVLFKEARG
;
A
#
# COMPACT_ATOMS: atom_id res chain seq x y z
N MET A 1 9.90 10.62 -8.92
CA MET A 1 10.81 9.58 -8.35
C MET A 1 9.93 8.42 -7.97
N GLN A 2 10.26 7.25 -8.47
CA GLN A 2 9.50 6.03 -8.22
C GLN A 2 10.44 4.85 -8.13
N GLY A 3 10.00 3.80 -7.47
CA GLY A 3 10.77 2.56 -7.37
C GLY A 3 10.01 1.51 -6.60
N MET A 4 10.50 0.28 -6.68
CA MET A 4 9.99 -0.82 -5.89
C MET A 4 11.09 -1.84 -5.61
N ILE A 5 10.92 -2.58 -4.52
CA ILE A 5 11.73 -3.73 -4.14
C ILE A 5 10.76 -4.84 -3.74
N ILE A 6 10.95 -6.03 -4.31
CA ILE A 6 10.23 -7.25 -3.90
C ILE A 6 11.31 -8.23 -3.43
N SER A 7 11.29 -8.52 -2.13
CA SER A 7 12.28 -9.38 -1.47
C SER A 7 11.77 -10.80 -1.27
N ASN A 8 10.46 -11.00 -1.29
CA ASN A 8 9.82 -12.32 -1.17
C ASN A 8 9.33 -12.80 -2.56
N PRO A 9 9.89 -13.89 -3.12
CA PRO A 9 9.50 -14.41 -4.43
C PRO A 9 8.01 -14.73 -4.56
N ARG A 10 7.31 -15.06 -3.47
CA ARG A 10 5.86 -15.31 -3.47
C ARG A 10 5.03 -14.07 -3.79
N LEU A 11 5.61 -12.88 -3.74
CA LEU A 11 4.95 -11.61 -4.04
C LEU A 11 5.34 -11.09 -5.44
N GLU A 12 6.16 -11.82 -6.20
CA GLU A 12 6.66 -11.37 -7.50
C GLU A 12 5.51 -11.17 -8.51
N PHE A 13 4.42 -11.93 -8.39
CA PHE A 13 3.19 -11.74 -9.17
C PHE A 13 2.53 -10.36 -8.97
N LEU A 14 2.89 -9.62 -7.90
CA LEU A 14 2.44 -8.25 -7.66
C LEU A 14 3.28 -7.21 -8.40
N ARG A 15 4.45 -7.54 -8.96
CA ARG A 15 5.28 -6.59 -9.71
C ARG A 15 4.48 -5.82 -10.77
N PRO A 16 3.77 -6.48 -11.72
CA PRO A 16 3.03 -5.75 -12.74
C PRO A 16 1.93 -4.87 -12.13
N VAL A 17 1.34 -5.27 -10.99
CA VAL A 17 0.36 -4.46 -10.25
C VAL A 17 1.01 -3.17 -9.72
N LEU A 18 2.18 -3.27 -9.11
CA LEU A 18 2.90 -2.12 -8.55
C LEU A 18 3.41 -1.17 -9.65
N GLU A 19 3.77 -1.70 -10.81
CA GLU A 19 4.13 -0.90 -11.98
C GLU A 19 2.92 -0.10 -12.49
N ARG A 20 1.76 -0.77 -12.63
CA ARG A 20 0.49 -0.12 -13.03
C ARG A 20 -0.08 0.80 -11.97
N TRP A 21 0.29 0.62 -10.71
CA TRP A 21 -0.16 1.48 -9.62
C TRP A 21 0.37 2.91 -9.77
N PHE A 22 1.60 3.07 -10.26
CA PHE A 22 2.15 4.38 -10.63
C PHE A 22 1.32 5.04 -11.74
N ASP A 23 1.03 4.29 -12.81
CA ASP A 23 0.20 4.76 -13.94
C ASP A 23 -1.20 5.21 -13.48
N CYS A 24 -1.79 4.47 -12.54
CA CYS A 24 -3.11 4.78 -11.98
C CYS A 24 -3.11 6.08 -11.18
N ILE A 25 -2.07 6.34 -10.39
CA ILE A 25 -1.92 7.61 -9.66
C ILE A 25 -1.74 8.77 -10.66
N ASP A 26 -0.88 8.61 -11.66
CA ASP A 26 -0.68 9.64 -12.68
C ASP A 26 -1.95 9.93 -13.47
N ARG A 27 -2.69 8.90 -13.86
CA ARG A 27 -3.96 9.06 -14.58
C ARG A 27 -5.00 9.75 -13.71
N TYR A 28 -5.11 9.38 -12.43
CA TYR A 28 -6.03 10.06 -11.51
C TYR A 28 -5.70 11.54 -11.42
N ASN A 29 -4.42 11.85 -11.17
CA ASN A 29 -3.92 13.20 -11.00
C ASN A 29 -4.11 14.04 -12.28
N ALA A 30 -3.86 13.47 -13.46
CA ALA A 30 -4.10 14.15 -14.74
C ALA A 30 -5.57 14.48 -15.00
N VAL A 31 -6.50 13.64 -14.53
CA VAL A 31 -7.95 13.85 -14.71
C VAL A 31 -8.53 14.80 -13.65
N ARG A 32 -8.09 14.68 -12.39
CA ARG A 32 -8.61 15.47 -11.26
C ARG A 32 -7.93 16.83 -11.12
N GLY A 33 -6.71 16.96 -11.63
CA GLY A 33 -5.91 18.18 -11.57
C GLY A 33 -5.31 18.45 -10.19
N ASP A 34 -4.77 19.65 -10.03
CA ASP A 34 -3.91 20.04 -8.90
C ASP A 34 -4.62 20.20 -7.55
N ASN A 35 -5.94 19.99 -7.49
CA ASN A 35 -6.73 20.16 -6.28
C ASN A 35 -6.94 18.85 -5.50
N ASP A 36 -6.43 17.73 -6.01
CA ASP A 36 -6.69 16.41 -5.43
C ASP A 36 -5.58 15.41 -5.77
N THR A 37 -5.46 14.38 -4.95
CA THR A 37 -4.61 13.21 -5.21
C THR A 37 -5.05 12.05 -4.33
N PRO A 38 -5.02 10.79 -4.83
CA PRO A 38 -5.58 9.64 -4.13
C PRO A 38 -5.03 9.45 -2.72
N TYR A 39 -3.75 9.77 -2.50
CA TYR A 39 -3.07 9.54 -1.23
C TYR A 39 -3.33 10.60 -0.16
N TRP A 40 -4.12 11.64 -0.46
CA TRP A 40 -4.67 12.53 0.57
C TRP A 40 -5.87 11.91 1.30
N HIS A 41 -6.55 10.97 0.65
CA HIS A 41 -7.68 10.25 1.21
C HIS A 41 -7.23 9.03 2.02
N ASP A 42 -8.18 8.23 2.49
CA ASP A 42 -7.98 7.06 3.34
C ASP A 42 -7.44 5.81 2.59
N GLU A 43 -7.26 4.72 3.35
CA GLU A 43 -6.80 3.44 2.81
C GLU A 43 -7.75 2.85 1.76
N LYS A 44 -9.04 3.18 1.79
CA LYS A 44 -10.04 2.64 0.85
C LYS A 44 -9.87 3.26 -0.53
N ALA A 45 -9.53 4.55 -0.60
CA ALA A 45 -9.16 5.21 -1.85
C ALA A 45 -7.93 4.54 -2.47
N ASN A 46 -6.89 4.31 -1.67
CA ASN A 46 -5.64 3.71 -2.14
C ASN A 46 -5.80 2.22 -2.51
N LEU A 47 -6.63 1.47 -1.78
CA LEU A 47 -7.05 0.12 -2.18
C LEU A 47 -7.81 0.12 -3.51
N GLY A 48 -8.65 1.12 -3.75
CA GLY A 48 -9.35 1.29 -5.04
C GLY A 48 -8.37 1.44 -6.21
N LEU A 49 -7.33 2.26 -6.03
CA LEU A 49 -6.28 2.43 -7.04
C LEU A 49 -5.44 1.17 -7.22
N LEU A 50 -5.07 0.49 -6.13
CA LEU A 50 -4.34 -0.78 -6.20
C LEU A 50 -5.17 -1.86 -6.93
N SER A 51 -6.49 -1.89 -6.69
CA SER A 51 -7.43 -2.78 -7.38
C SER A 51 -7.51 -2.46 -8.87
N ALA A 52 -7.60 -1.18 -9.26
CA ALA A 52 -7.57 -0.77 -10.67
C ALA A 52 -6.25 -1.17 -11.34
N ALA A 53 -5.12 -0.97 -10.67
CA ALA A 53 -3.81 -1.37 -11.15
C ALA A 53 -3.70 -2.89 -11.36
N ALA A 54 -4.31 -3.68 -10.48
CA ALA A 54 -4.36 -5.14 -10.63
C ALA A 54 -5.14 -5.57 -11.87
N TRP A 55 -6.30 -4.95 -12.12
CA TRP A 55 -7.06 -5.19 -13.35
C TRP A 55 -6.28 -4.81 -14.61
N MET A 56 -5.53 -3.69 -14.57
CA MET A 56 -4.64 -3.29 -15.67
C MET A 56 -3.45 -4.23 -15.87
N ALA A 57 -3.11 -5.01 -14.84
CA ALA A 57 -2.05 -6.00 -14.84
C ALA A 57 -2.55 -7.43 -15.17
N GLU A 58 -3.78 -7.56 -15.68
CA GLU A 58 -4.42 -8.85 -16.01
C GLU A 58 -4.67 -9.77 -14.79
N LEU A 59 -4.71 -9.19 -13.58
CA LEU A 59 -5.16 -9.86 -12.36
C LEU A 59 -6.62 -9.49 -12.06
N VAL A 60 -7.29 -10.32 -11.27
CA VAL A 60 -8.63 -10.04 -10.77
C VAL A 60 -8.57 -9.59 -9.31
N THR A 61 -9.49 -8.70 -8.94
CA THR A 61 -9.64 -8.28 -7.55
C THR A 61 -11.09 -8.28 -7.10
N LEU A 62 -11.29 -8.53 -5.81
CA LEU A 62 -12.59 -8.38 -5.15
C LEU A 62 -12.39 -7.73 -3.77
N ARG A 63 -13.04 -6.60 -3.55
CA ARG A 63 -13.02 -5.92 -2.25
C ARG A 63 -13.98 -6.57 -1.26
N ASP A 64 -13.69 -6.40 0.03
CA ASP A 64 -14.53 -6.90 1.12
C ASP A 64 -14.81 -8.42 1.01
N THR A 65 -13.80 -9.17 0.55
CA THR A 65 -13.94 -10.60 0.24
C THR A 65 -14.17 -11.38 1.53
N ALA A 66 -15.30 -12.07 1.59
CA ALA A 66 -15.61 -12.99 2.68
C ALA A 66 -14.65 -14.18 2.66
N THR A 67 -14.13 -14.51 3.83
CA THR A 67 -13.16 -15.59 4.02
C THR A 67 -13.53 -16.40 5.25
N ARG A 68 -12.84 -17.52 5.44
CA ARG A 68 -12.97 -18.36 6.63
C ARG A 68 -11.61 -18.62 7.24
N LYS A 69 -11.60 -18.78 8.56
CA LYS A 69 -10.42 -19.19 9.30
C LYS A 69 -10.81 -20.28 10.29
N GLN A 70 -10.01 -21.33 10.36
CA GLN A 70 -10.10 -22.32 11.42
C GLN A 70 -9.23 -21.90 12.61
N ASN A 71 -9.79 -21.94 13.81
CA ASN A 71 -9.06 -21.86 15.08
C ASN A 71 -9.44 -23.05 15.97
N GLU A 72 -8.86 -23.13 17.18
CA GLU A 72 -9.15 -24.19 18.16
C GLU A 72 -10.65 -24.26 18.54
N GLU A 73 -11.38 -23.15 18.37
CA GLU A 73 -12.81 -23.02 18.69
C GLU A 73 -13.74 -23.30 17.49
N GLY A 74 -13.20 -23.60 16.29
CA GLY A 74 -13.96 -23.95 15.08
C GLY A 74 -13.69 -23.04 13.87
N GLU A 75 -14.61 -23.04 12.90
CA GLU A 75 -14.55 -22.11 11.76
C GLU A 75 -15.18 -20.77 12.14
N ARG A 76 -14.45 -19.67 11.89
CA ARG A 76 -14.94 -18.30 12.05
C ARG A 76 -14.96 -17.58 10.70
N ASN A 77 -16.06 -16.89 10.44
CA ASN A 77 -16.16 -15.97 9.32
C ASN A 77 -15.21 -14.79 9.52
N ALA A 78 -14.46 -14.47 8.47
CA ALA A 78 -13.58 -13.32 8.41
C ALA A 78 -13.80 -12.56 7.09
N ARG A 79 -13.08 -11.45 6.93
CA ARG A 79 -13.11 -10.64 5.72
C ARG A 79 -11.72 -10.10 5.43
N ALA A 80 -11.30 -10.22 4.19
CA ALA A 80 -10.14 -9.51 3.66
C ALA A 80 -10.61 -8.23 2.99
N ASP A 81 -9.85 -7.14 3.12
CA ASP A 81 -10.20 -5.87 2.48
C ASP A 81 -10.07 -5.98 0.96
N LEU A 82 -9.09 -6.77 0.50
CA LEU A 82 -8.86 -7.04 -0.91
C LEU A 82 -8.41 -8.49 -1.12
N PHE A 83 -9.07 -9.17 -2.04
CA PHE A 83 -8.56 -10.38 -2.68
C PHE A 83 -7.93 -9.97 -4.01
N ILE A 84 -6.75 -10.53 -4.32
CA ILE A 84 -6.08 -10.36 -5.60
C ILE A 84 -5.61 -11.73 -6.10
N ALA A 85 -5.84 -12.02 -7.38
CA ALA A 85 -5.44 -13.30 -7.97
C ALA A 85 -5.09 -13.19 -9.45
N GLY A 86 -4.10 -13.98 -9.85
CA GLY A 86 -3.84 -14.36 -11.24
C GLY A 86 -4.28 -15.81 -11.48
N ALA A 87 -3.70 -16.45 -12.49
CA ALA A 87 -3.99 -17.84 -12.84
C ALA A 87 -3.49 -18.85 -11.78
N GLU A 88 -2.31 -18.60 -11.21
CA GLU A 88 -1.63 -19.53 -10.29
C GLU A 88 -1.51 -18.96 -8.88
N ASP A 89 -1.26 -17.66 -8.76
CA ASP A 89 -1.06 -16.98 -7.49
C ASP A 89 -2.29 -16.21 -7.02
N ARG A 90 -2.46 -16.16 -5.70
CA ARG A 90 -3.49 -15.35 -5.06
C ARG A 90 -3.05 -14.89 -3.68
N ALA A 91 -3.54 -13.73 -3.26
CA ALA A 91 -3.33 -13.22 -1.91
C ALA A 91 -4.61 -12.60 -1.34
N PHE A 92 -4.74 -12.69 -0.02
CA PHE A 92 -5.72 -11.95 0.77
C PHE A 92 -5.01 -10.83 1.52
N ILE A 93 -5.54 -9.62 1.44
CA ILE A 93 -4.88 -8.42 1.94
C ILE A 93 -5.77 -7.77 3.00
N GLN A 94 -5.16 -7.39 4.12
CA GLN A 94 -5.68 -6.40 5.06
C GLN A 94 -4.86 -5.13 4.92
N ALA A 95 -5.51 -3.97 4.87
CA ALA A 95 -4.85 -2.71 4.61
C ALA A 95 -5.11 -1.65 5.68
N THR A 96 -4.14 -0.77 5.87
CA THR A 96 -4.31 0.46 6.64
C THR A 96 -3.45 1.57 6.04
N GLN A 97 -3.65 2.81 6.50
CA GLN A 97 -2.90 3.96 6.04
C GLN A 97 -2.36 4.80 7.19
N ARG A 98 -1.17 5.38 6.98
CA ARG A 98 -0.55 6.36 7.87
C ARG A 98 -0.10 7.60 7.11
N TRP A 99 -0.14 8.75 7.80
CA TRP A 99 0.37 10.04 7.31
C TRP A 99 1.50 10.54 8.22
N PRO A 100 2.65 9.85 8.25
CA PRO A 100 3.75 10.25 9.12
C PRO A 100 4.41 11.53 8.63
N ARG A 101 5.31 12.10 9.44
CA ARG A 101 6.15 13.21 8.97
C ARG A 101 7.22 12.67 8.03
N VAL A 102 7.57 13.44 6.99
CA VAL A 102 8.64 13.07 6.04
C VAL A 102 9.95 12.67 6.74
N THR A 103 10.29 13.34 7.84
CA THR A 103 11.53 13.10 8.61
C THR A 103 11.42 12.03 9.70
N SER A 104 10.24 11.42 9.89
CA SER A 104 10.03 10.43 10.96
C SER A 104 8.84 9.54 10.62
N LEU A 105 9.11 8.42 9.93
CA LEU A 105 8.08 7.50 9.45
C LEU A 105 7.48 6.63 10.57
N ASN A 106 8.32 6.08 11.46
CA ASN A 106 7.93 5.21 12.60
C ASN A 106 6.94 4.09 12.21
N LEU A 107 7.26 3.30 11.19
CA LEU A 107 6.30 2.36 10.58
C LEU A 107 6.25 1.00 11.27
N THR A 108 7.27 0.65 12.06
CA THR A 108 7.42 -0.69 12.65
C THR A 108 6.17 -1.18 13.40
N GLN A 109 5.58 -0.34 14.26
CA GLN A 109 4.36 -0.72 14.99
C GLN A 109 3.17 -0.87 14.05
N ALA A 110 2.98 0.07 13.12
CA ALA A 110 1.87 0.01 12.17
C ALA A 110 1.96 -1.24 11.27
N LEU A 111 3.17 -1.63 10.86
CA LEU A 111 3.43 -2.87 10.12
C LEU A 111 3.14 -4.12 10.97
N ALA A 112 3.52 -4.11 12.25
CA ALA A 112 3.23 -5.21 13.16
C ALA A 112 1.72 -5.39 13.37
N ASP A 113 0.99 -4.29 13.58
CA ASP A 113 -0.45 -4.28 13.78
C ASP A 113 -1.18 -4.82 12.54
N ILE A 114 -0.90 -4.28 11.34
CA ILE A 114 -1.58 -4.71 10.13
C ILE A 114 -1.23 -6.15 9.72
N THR A 115 0.00 -6.59 10.01
CA THR A 115 0.39 -7.99 9.80
C THR A 115 -0.38 -8.90 10.76
N SER A 116 -0.57 -8.49 12.02
CA SER A 116 -1.35 -9.24 13.02
C SER A 116 -2.82 -9.38 12.59
N ASP A 117 -3.42 -8.31 12.04
CA ASP A 117 -4.77 -8.35 11.52
C ASP A 117 -4.87 -9.24 10.28
N ALA A 118 -3.90 -9.18 9.37
CA ALA A 118 -3.83 -10.08 8.22
C ALA A 118 -3.73 -11.57 8.61
N LYS A 119 -3.16 -11.93 9.78
CA LYS A 119 -3.16 -13.34 10.24
C LYS A 119 -4.56 -13.87 10.51
N ARG A 120 -5.55 -12.99 10.73
CA ARG A 120 -6.91 -13.33 11.14
C ARG A 120 -7.87 -13.52 9.97
N ILE A 121 -7.45 -13.21 8.74
CA ILE A 121 -8.39 -13.10 7.60
C ILE A 121 -8.51 -14.32 6.70
N SER A 122 -7.68 -15.35 6.83
CA SER A 122 -7.87 -16.60 6.06
C SER A 122 -7.14 -17.77 6.73
N TYR A 123 -7.26 -18.95 6.13
CA TYR A 123 -6.51 -20.14 6.52
C TYR A 123 -4.99 -19.90 6.53
N ALA A 124 -4.25 -20.76 7.24
CA ALA A 124 -2.79 -20.65 7.35
C ALA A 124 -2.07 -20.98 6.04
N SER A 125 -2.68 -21.77 5.17
CA SER A 125 -2.16 -22.17 3.85
C SER A 125 -2.24 -21.05 2.80
N ASP A 126 -3.17 -20.10 2.96
CA ASP A 126 -3.30 -18.99 2.02
C ASP A 126 -2.19 -17.94 2.23
N LEU A 127 -1.77 -17.31 1.13
CA LEU A 127 -0.94 -16.12 1.21
C LEU A 127 -1.76 -14.95 1.74
N LYS A 128 -1.39 -14.46 2.93
CA LYS A 128 -2.03 -13.32 3.59
C LYS A 128 -1.03 -12.20 3.75
N LEU A 129 -1.42 -10.98 3.43
CA LEU A 129 -0.55 -9.82 3.47
C LEU A 129 -1.16 -8.72 4.34
N GLY A 130 -0.34 -8.17 5.23
CA GLY A 130 -0.57 -6.82 5.74
C GLY A 130 -0.06 -5.81 4.72
N CYS A 131 -0.91 -4.86 4.35
CA CYS A 131 -0.62 -3.78 3.41
C CYS A 131 -0.67 -2.44 4.15
N LEU A 132 0.44 -1.72 4.17
CA LEU A 132 0.52 -0.40 4.77
C LEU A 132 0.73 0.65 3.69
N PHE A 133 -0.26 1.51 3.48
CA PHE A 133 -0.10 2.73 2.73
C PHE A 133 0.52 3.81 3.62
N VAL A 134 1.49 4.54 3.09
CA VAL A 134 2.19 5.62 3.80
C VAL A 134 2.15 6.83 2.91
N ALA A 135 1.45 7.88 3.34
CA ALA A 135 1.34 9.16 2.64
C ALA A 135 2.00 10.26 3.49
N PRO A 136 3.36 10.38 3.44
CA PRO A 136 4.10 11.29 4.29
C PRO A 136 3.62 12.74 4.15
N GLN A 137 3.76 13.53 5.20
CA GLN A 137 3.30 14.91 5.22
C GLN A 137 4.31 15.87 5.82
N LYS A 138 4.24 17.13 5.37
CA LYS A 138 5.08 18.24 5.85
C LYS A 138 4.28 19.55 5.83
N ALA A 139 4.33 20.35 6.89
CA ALA A 139 3.42 21.48 7.06
C ALA A 139 3.85 22.79 6.36
N GLN A 140 5.15 23.06 6.26
CA GLN A 140 5.64 24.40 5.87
C GLN A 140 6.00 24.51 4.38
N HIS A 141 6.70 23.50 3.86
CA HIS A 141 7.17 23.48 2.47
C HIS A 141 7.22 22.05 1.94
N SER A 142 7.29 21.91 0.62
CA SER A 142 7.48 20.61 -0.03
C SER A 142 8.81 19.98 0.39
N ALA A 143 8.85 18.64 0.48
CA ALA A 143 10.07 17.90 0.79
C ALA A 143 11.17 18.15 -0.26
N SER A 144 12.42 18.29 0.20
CA SER A 144 13.58 18.39 -0.69
C SER A 144 13.91 17.03 -1.33
N PRO A 145 14.66 16.99 -2.44
CA PRO A 145 15.14 15.73 -3.01
C PRO A 145 15.92 14.85 -2.02
N GLU A 146 16.71 15.47 -1.14
CA GLU A 146 17.49 14.77 -0.09
C GLU A 146 16.56 14.14 0.94
N GLU A 147 15.57 14.89 1.45
CA GLU A 147 14.57 14.35 2.39
C GLU A 147 13.78 13.18 1.78
N LEU A 148 13.50 13.23 0.48
CA LEU A 148 12.84 12.13 -0.21
C LEU A 148 13.75 10.91 -0.37
N GLN A 149 15.04 11.11 -0.56
CA GLN A 149 16.00 10.01 -0.64
C GLN A 149 16.18 9.35 0.74
N ASP A 150 16.37 10.14 1.80
CA ASP A 150 16.46 9.64 3.18
C ASP A 150 15.21 8.83 3.54
N MET A 151 14.04 9.33 3.15
CA MET A 151 12.77 8.63 3.35
C MET A 151 12.67 7.33 2.56
N VAL A 152 13.18 7.27 1.32
CA VAL A 152 13.28 6.02 0.57
C VAL A 152 14.19 5.02 1.29
N ASP A 153 15.33 5.49 1.79
CA ASP A 153 16.26 4.64 2.53
C ASP A 153 15.63 4.10 3.81
N ASP A 154 14.83 4.91 4.51
CA ASP A 154 14.07 4.48 5.69
C ASP A 154 12.98 3.46 5.36
N LEU A 155 12.24 3.65 4.26
CA LEU A 155 11.26 2.67 3.78
C LEU A 155 11.89 1.31 3.48
N GLN A 156 13.11 1.30 2.94
CA GLN A 156 13.84 0.07 2.61
C GLN A 156 14.35 -0.67 3.85
N LYS A 157 14.53 0.01 4.98
CA LYS A 157 14.98 -0.60 6.25
C LYS A 157 13.88 -1.40 6.95
N GLU A 158 12.60 -1.24 6.59
CA GLU A 158 11.46 -1.83 7.31
C GLU A 158 11.29 -3.37 7.16
N HIS A 159 12.28 -4.09 6.64
CA HIS A 159 12.29 -5.57 6.50
C HIS A 159 10.96 -6.15 5.98
N THR A 160 10.39 -5.51 4.96
CA THR A 160 9.12 -5.90 4.34
C THR A 160 9.34 -6.89 3.20
N CYS A 161 8.27 -7.56 2.78
CA CYS A 161 8.29 -8.54 1.68
C CYS A 161 8.25 -7.86 0.30
N ALA A 162 7.58 -6.71 0.23
CA ALA A 162 7.64 -5.80 -0.90
C ALA A 162 7.42 -4.37 -0.44
N VAL A 163 8.02 -3.41 -1.13
CA VAL A 163 7.81 -1.99 -0.95
C VAL A 163 7.83 -1.30 -2.30
N ALA A 164 6.89 -0.40 -2.56
CA ALA A 164 6.89 0.48 -3.72
C ALA A 164 6.61 1.91 -3.29
N TRP A 165 7.21 2.88 -3.96
CA TRP A 165 7.04 4.30 -3.66
C TRP A 165 6.85 5.10 -4.93
N TYR A 166 5.99 6.10 -4.83
CA TYR A 166 5.70 7.03 -5.90
C TYR A 166 5.62 8.46 -5.38
N PHE A 167 6.58 9.28 -5.82
CA PHE A 167 6.67 10.70 -5.50
C PHE A 167 6.64 11.50 -6.81
N PRO A 168 5.46 11.84 -7.33
CA PRO A 168 5.29 12.55 -8.61
C PRO A 168 5.77 14.00 -8.54
N TYR A 169 6.67 14.43 -9.44
CA TYR A 169 7.33 15.75 -9.33
C TYR A 169 6.33 16.93 -9.34
N ALA A 170 5.35 16.89 -10.24
CA ALA A 170 4.36 17.96 -10.39
C ALA A 170 3.47 18.12 -9.14
N TYR A 171 3.18 17.04 -8.42
CA TYR A 171 2.19 17.01 -7.36
C TYR A 171 2.79 17.12 -5.95
N ARG A 172 4.12 17.07 -5.80
CA ARG A 172 4.82 17.23 -4.50
C ARG A 172 4.63 18.60 -3.84
N LYS A 173 4.32 19.62 -4.64
CA LYS A 173 4.14 21.01 -4.19
C LYS A 173 2.69 21.33 -3.86
N LEU A 174 1.80 20.37 -4.01
CA LEU A 174 0.40 20.56 -3.69
C LEU A 174 0.18 20.50 -2.20
N ARG A 175 -0.78 21.30 -1.77
CA ARG A 175 -1.15 21.46 -0.38
C ARG A 175 -2.56 20.94 -0.21
N SER A 176 -2.73 19.97 0.69
CA SER A 176 -4.06 19.45 1.03
C SER A 176 -4.90 20.52 1.72
N GLU A 177 -6.21 20.30 1.84
CA GLU A 177 -7.12 21.20 2.58
C GLU A 177 -6.68 21.41 4.02
N ALA A 178 -6.06 20.40 4.64
CA ALA A 178 -5.48 20.48 5.99
C ALA A 178 -4.20 21.32 6.06
N GLY A 179 -3.72 21.84 4.92
CA GLY A 179 -2.57 22.71 4.82
C GLY A 179 -1.22 21.99 4.76
N ASN A 180 -1.19 20.66 4.59
CA ASN A 180 0.04 19.88 4.52
C ASN A 180 0.44 19.55 3.08
N TYR A 181 1.75 19.52 2.83
CA TYR A 181 2.34 18.99 1.60
C TYR A 181 2.52 17.48 1.74
N HIS A 182 2.04 16.73 0.76
CA HIS A 182 2.28 15.29 0.65
C HIS A 182 3.11 15.02 -0.60
N PRO A 183 4.38 14.59 -0.49
CA PRO A 183 5.23 14.41 -1.66
C PRO A 183 4.84 13.21 -2.53
N GLY A 184 3.96 12.35 -2.03
CA GLY A 184 3.46 11.15 -2.69
C GLY A 184 3.11 10.07 -1.69
N ILE A 185 3.26 8.82 -2.10
CA ILE A 185 2.82 7.65 -1.34
C ILE A 185 3.80 6.49 -1.48
N ALA A 186 3.91 5.67 -0.44
CA ALA A 186 4.50 4.35 -0.50
C ALA A 186 3.47 3.29 -0.08
N VAL A 187 3.65 2.08 -0.59
CA VAL A 187 2.91 0.88 -0.18
C VAL A 187 3.91 -0.18 0.25
N LEU A 188 3.69 -0.76 1.43
CA LEU A 188 4.53 -1.80 2.01
C LEU A 188 3.68 -3.05 2.23
N PHE A 189 4.19 -4.21 1.80
CA PHE A 189 3.57 -5.51 2.02
C PHE A 189 4.42 -6.36 2.95
N LYS A 190 3.76 -6.98 3.93
CA LYS A 190 4.39 -7.96 4.83
C LYS A 190 3.56 -9.23 4.90
N GLU A 191 4.21 -10.36 4.70
CA GLU A 191 3.57 -11.67 4.78
C GLU A 191 3.14 -11.98 6.22
N ALA A 192 1.86 -12.26 6.40
CA ALA A 192 1.26 -12.65 7.66
C ALA A 192 1.32 -14.17 7.83
N ARG A 193 2.48 -14.65 8.27
CA ARG A 193 2.69 -16.08 8.57
C ARG A 193 1.88 -16.50 9.80
N GLY A 194 1.22 -17.67 9.68
CA GLY A 194 0.46 -18.32 10.74
C GLY A 194 1.26 -18.43 12.01
#